data_AF-W1PVH6-F1
#
_entry.id   AF-W1PVH6-F1
#
_cell.length_a   1.000
_cell.length_b   1.000
_cell.length_c   1.000
_cell.angle_alpha   90.00
_cell.angle_beta   90.00
_cell.angle_gamma   90.00
#
_symmetry.space_group_name_H-M   'P 1'
#
loop_
_entity.id
_entity.type
_entity.pdbx_description
1 polymer ?
#
loop_
_entity_poly.entity_id
_entity_poly.type
_entity_poly.pdbx_seq_one_letter_code
_entity_poly.pdbx_strand_id
1 'polypeptide(L)'
;MSVWFDTAITFQELLPQFELWMTQHLLLKEREKWLHQAAFVTCGNWDLKTKVPQQCEVSCIELPSYFREWINLKDIYLNFYNKRATGMMAMMKGLGISMMGSHHLGIDDAKNITRVLQQMLADGALLQITARRKQTSKAFGNVEFLLKNRIV
;
A
#
# COMPACT_ATOMS: atom_id res chain seq x y z
N MET A 1 -1.06 -27.33 7.78
CA MET A 1 0.01 -26.46 7.25
C MET A 1 -0.26 -26.26 5.78
N SER A 2 -0.36 -25.03 5.31
CA SER A 2 -0.80 -24.73 3.94
C SER A 2 0.34 -24.95 2.94
N VAL A 3 0.18 -25.93 2.05
CA VAL A 3 1.15 -26.44 1.05
C VAL A 3 1.73 -25.34 0.12
N TRP A 4 1.08 -24.19 0.02
CA TRP A 4 1.43 -23.12 -0.91
C TRP A 4 2.78 -22.44 -0.65
N PHE A 5 3.29 -22.46 0.59
CA PHE A 5 4.56 -21.81 0.92
C PHE A 5 5.74 -22.57 0.31
N ASP A 6 5.70 -23.90 0.35
CA ASP A 6 6.82 -24.76 -0.06
C ASP A 6 7.05 -24.73 -1.59
N THR A 7 6.06 -24.25 -2.35
CA THR A 7 6.13 -24.10 -3.81
C THR A 7 6.22 -22.64 -4.26
N ALA A 8 6.22 -21.69 -3.33
CA ALA A 8 6.26 -20.27 -3.66
C ALA A 8 7.67 -19.84 -4.10
N ILE A 9 7.74 -18.95 -5.09
CA ILE A 9 8.99 -18.28 -5.45
C ILE A 9 9.43 -17.34 -4.32
N THR A 10 10.74 -17.11 -4.24
CA THR A 10 11.32 -16.17 -3.28
C THR A 10 10.96 -14.72 -3.61
N PHE A 11 11.10 -13.83 -2.64
CA PHE A 11 10.92 -12.40 -2.88
C PHE A 11 11.91 -11.83 -3.92
N GLN A 12 13.14 -12.38 -3.96
CA GLN A 12 14.16 -12.03 -4.96
C GLN A 12 13.71 -12.39 -6.38
N GLU A 13 13.04 -13.53 -6.56
CA GLU A 13 12.50 -13.96 -7.86
C GLU A 13 11.19 -13.24 -8.23
N LEU A 14 10.40 -12.84 -7.24
CA LEU A 14 9.13 -12.15 -7.42
C LEU A 14 9.32 -10.70 -7.88
N LEU A 15 10.27 -9.95 -7.30
CA LEU A 15 10.43 -8.52 -7.60
C LEU A 15 10.64 -8.22 -9.10
N PRO A 16 11.52 -8.93 -9.84
CA PRO A 16 11.67 -8.70 -11.27
C PRO A 16 10.38 -8.96 -12.07
N GLN A 17 9.61 -9.99 -11.69
CA GLN A 17 8.32 -10.28 -12.33
C GLN A 17 7.30 -9.18 -12.04
N PHE A 18 7.32 -8.64 -10.82
CA PHE A 18 6.46 -7.53 -10.44
C PHE A 18 6.85 -6.22 -11.17
N GLU A 19 8.14 -5.93 -11.29
CA GLU A 19 8.65 -4.77 -12.06
C GLU A 19 8.26 -4.87 -13.54
N LEU A 20 8.39 -6.06 -14.13
CA LEU A 20 7.97 -6.32 -15.51
C LEU A 20 6.47 -6.10 -15.67
N TRP A 21 5.66 -6.66 -14.77
CA TRP A 21 4.21 -6.48 -14.79
C TRP A 21 3.83 -4.99 -14.68
N MET A 22 4.42 -4.24 -13.76
CA MET A 22 4.14 -2.80 -13.63
C MET A 22 4.54 -2.01 -14.88
N THR A 23 5.65 -2.38 -15.52
CA THR A 23 6.13 -1.74 -16.75
C THR A 23 5.18 -2.01 -17.92
N GLN A 24 4.73 -3.26 -18.08
CA GLN A 24 3.75 -3.65 -19.11
C GLN A 24 2.41 -2.90 -18.97
N HIS A 25 2.05 -2.52 -17.74
CA HIS A 25 0.84 -1.75 -17.45
C HIS A 25 1.11 -0.22 -17.40
N LEU A 26 2.28 0.24 -17.85
CA LEU A 26 2.67 1.66 -17.89
C LEU A 26 2.68 2.36 -16.52
N LEU A 27 2.76 1.59 -15.43
CA LEU A 27 2.77 2.10 -14.06
C LEU A 27 4.17 2.47 -13.59
N LEU A 28 5.22 1.86 -14.16
CA LEU A 28 6.61 2.07 -13.79
C LEU A 28 7.41 2.62 -14.98
N LYS A 29 8.19 3.68 -14.75
CA LYS A 29 9.20 4.14 -15.71
C LYS A 29 10.51 3.40 -15.48
N GLU A 30 10.91 2.56 -16.44
CA GLU A 30 12.10 1.69 -16.35
C GLU A 30 13.38 2.43 -15.93
N ARG A 31 13.63 3.62 -16.49
CA ARG A 31 14.87 4.38 -16.24
C ARG A 31 14.96 4.96 -14.83
N GLU A 32 13.82 5.23 -14.21
CA GLU A 32 13.78 5.95 -12.93
C GLU A 32 13.45 5.00 -11.78
N LYS A 33 12.77 3.87 -12.04
CA LYS A 33 12.14 3.01 -11.03
C LYS A 33 11.17 3.77 -10.11
N TRP A 34 10.50 4.79 -10.65
CA TRP A 34 9.42 5.52 -10.00
C TRP A 34 8.09 5.22 -10.67
N LEU A 35 7.02 5.26 -9.88
CA LEU A 35 5.67 5.15 -10.40
C LEU A 35 5.34 6.36 -11.29
N HIS A 36 4.63 6.12 -12.39
CA HIS A 36 4.15 7.15 -13.30
C HIS A 36 2.63 7.20 -13.29
N GLN A 37 2.07 8.36 -12.93
CA GLN A 37 0.61 8.55 -12.81
C GLN A 37 -0.08 7.47 -11.96
N ALA A 38 0.65 6.92 -10.98
CA ALA A 38 0.21 5.82 -10.15
C ALA A 38 0.77 6.00 -8.73
N ALA A 39 0.08 5.43 -7.75
CA ALA A 39 0.50 5.38 -6.36
C ALA A 39 0.00 4.08 -5.72
N PHE A 40 0.78 3.51 -4.80
CA PHE A 40 0.27 2.44 -3.95
C PHE A 40 -0.75 2.98 -2.95
N VAL A 41 -1.83 2.23 -2.77
CA VAL A 41 -2.85 2.49 -1.74
C VAL A 41 -2.81 1.35 -0.72
N THR A 42 -2.76 1.69 0.56
CA THR A 42 -2.67 0.73 1.67
C THR A 42 -3.70 1.03 2.75
N CYS A 43 -4.04 0.02 3.58
CA CYS A 43 -4.89 0.21 4.76
C CYS A 43 -4.04 0.36 6.02
N GLY A 44 -3.39 1.52 6.16
CA GLY A 44 -2.42 1.79 7.21
C GLY A 44 -1.00 1.86 6.64
N ASN A 45 -0.04 2.17 7.51
CA ASN A 45 1.34 2.34 7.10
C ASN A 45 2.14 1.04 7.12
N TRP A 46 1.59 -0.07 7.64
CA TRP A 46 2.37 -1.26 7.99
C TRP A 46 3.08 -1.89 6.78
N ASP A 47 2.40 -2.02 5.65
CA ASP A 47 2.93 -2.65 4.43
C ASP A 47 4.23 -1.99 3.95
N LEU A 48 4.18 -0.69 3.65
CA LEU A 48 5.28 0.03 3.00
C LEU A 48 6.22 0.76 3.97
N LYS A 49 5.75 1.11 5.17
CA LYS A 49 6.62 1.65 6.23
C LYS A 49 7.51 0.56 6.83
N THR A 50 6.99 -0.67 6.99
CA THR A 50 7.63 -1.71 7.81
C THR A 50 7.87 -3.01 7.06
N LYS A 51 6.83 -3.65 6.48
CA LYS A 51 6.95 -5.03 5.99
C LYS A 51 7.80 -5.17 4.74
N VAL A 52 7.57 -4.33 3.72
CA VAL A 52 8.40 -4.35 2.50
C VAL A 52 9.87 -4.03 2.81
N PRO A 53 10.22 -2.99 3.60
CA PRO A 53 11.60 -2.76 4.01
C PRO A 53 12.23 -3.92 4.79
N GLN A 54 11.50 -4.51 5.75
CA GLN A 54 11.98 -5.70 6.48
C GLN A 54 12.24 -6.87 5.54
N GLN A 55 11.36 -7.11 4.57
CA GLN A 55 11.54 -8.17 3.59
C GLN A 55 12.74 -7.89 2.68
N CYS A 56 12.97 -6.64 2.28
CA CYS A 56 14.15 -6.25 1.51
C CYS A 56 15.44 -6.52 2.30
N GLU A 57 15.47 -6.22 3.61
CA GLU A 57 16.61 -6.54 4.48
C GLU A 57 16.86 -8.04 4.58
N VAL A 58 15.81 -8.84 4.86
CA VAL A 58 15.90 -10.31 4.93
C VAL A 58 16.39 -10.90 3.61
N SER A 59 15.97 -10.31 2.48
CA SER A 59 16.36 -10.75 1.15
C SER A 59 17.63 -10.10 0.63
N CYS A 60 18.34 -9.27 1.41
CA CYS A 60 19.54 -8.54 0.97
C CYS A 60 19.34 -7.75 -0.34
N ILE A 61 18.17 -7.14 -0.53
CA ILE A 61 17.82 -6.32 -1.70
C ILE A 61 17.70 -4.84 -1.27
N GLU A 62 18.13 -3.92 -2.13
CA GLU A 62 17.86 -2.49 -1.92
C GLU A 62 16.35 -2.21 -2.08
N LEU A 63 15.76 -1.49 -1.13
CA LEU A 63 14.35 -1.07 -1.21
C LEU A 63 14.07 -0.28 -2.50
N PRO A 64 13.24 -0.83 -3.42
CA PRO A 64 12.92 -0.15 -4.67
C PRO A 64 12.24 1.21 -4.45
N SER A 65 12.57 2.19 -5.28
CA SER A 65 12.08 3.57 -5.15
C SER A 65 10.57 3.70 -5.29
N TYR A 66 9.91 2.84 -6.08
CA TYR A 66 8.45 2.84 -6.23
C TYR A 66 7.69 2.49 -4.94
N PHE A 67 8.33 1.91 -3.92
CA PHE A 67 7.71 1.69 -2.61
C PHE A 67 7.89 2.86 -1.63
N ARG A 68 8.54 3.95 -2.04
CA ARG A 68 8.87 5.06 -1.13
C ARG A 68 7.71 6.02 -0.91
N GLU A 69 6.66 5.97 -1.72
CA GLU A 69 5.49 6.83 -1.58
C GLU A 69 4.20 6.02 -1.63
N TRP A 70 3.25 6.38 -0.76
CA TRP A 70 1.96 5.70 -0.72
C TRP A 70 0.85 6.55 -0.14
N ILE A 71 -0.37 6.07 -0.37
CA ILE A 71 -1.62 6.61 0.15
C ILE A 71 -2.14 5.65 1.23
N ASN A 72 -2.10 6.08 2.48
CA ASN A 72 -2.77 5.39 3.58
C ASN A 72 -4.24 5.79 3.60
N LEU A 73 -5.10 4.86 3.22
CA LEU A 73 -6.54 5.12 3.07
C LEU A 73 -7.21 5.53 4.40
N LYS A 74 -6.66 5.08 5.55
CA LYS A 74 -7.20 5.47 6.85
C LYS A 74 -6.99 6.96 7.15
N ASP A 75 -5.90 7.55 6.63
CA ASP A 75 -5.64 8.98 6.82
C ASP A 75 -6.55 9.81 5.91
N ILE A 76 -6.77 9.38 4.65
CA ILE A 76 -7.76 10.01 3.77
C ILE A 76 -9.16 9.93 4.39
N TYR A 77 -9.54 8.75 4.89
CA TYR A 77 -10.84 8.52 5.52
C TYR A 77 -11.04 9.43 6.74
N LEU A 78 -10.02 9.55 7.60
CA LEU A 78 -10.04 10.46 8.75
C LEU A 78 -10.27 11.91 8.33
N ASN A 79 -9.50 12.39 7.35
CA ASN A 79 -9.57 13.80 6.96
C ASN A 79 -10.87 14.14 6.21
N PHE A 80 -11.40 13.20 5.42
CA PHE A 80 -12.59 13.43 4.63
C PHE A 80 -13.89 13.28 5.42
N TYR A 81 -14.07 12.19 6.18
CA TYR A 81 -15.29 11.96 6.96
C TYR A 81 -15.21 12.51 8.40
N ASN A 82 -14.08 13.09 8.79
CA ASN A 82 -13.79 13.52 10.15
C ASN A 82 -14.02 12.40 11.20
N LYS A 83 -13.73 11.14 10.83
CA LYS A 83 -13.96 9.94 11.64
C LYS A 83 -12.75 9.01 11.60
N ARG A 84 -12.32 8.53 12.75
CA ARG A 84 -11.25 7.52 12.82
C ARG A 84 -11.79 6.14 12.43
N ALA A 85 -11.04 5.45 11.59
CA ALA A 85 -11.24 4.02 11.31
C ALA A 85 -10.00 3.23 11.76
N THR A 86 -10.22 2.15 12.50
CA THR A 86 -9.14 1.29 13.01
C THR A 86 -8.48 0.49 11.89
N GLY A 87 -9.24 0.12 10.87
CA GLY A 87 -8.78 -0.59 9.67
C GLY A 87 -9.89 -0.75 8.64
N MET A 88 -9.69 -1.64 7.68
CA MET A 88 -10.57 -1.88 6.54
C MET A 88 -12.03 -2.13 6.97
N MET A 89 -12.25 -3.08 7.90
CA MET A 89 -13.60 -3.42 8.37
C MET A 89 -14.35 -2.24 8.98
N ALA A 90 -13.64 -1.35 9.69
CA ALA A 90 -14.25 -0.14 10.27
C ALA A 90 -14.64 0.88 9.20
N MET A 91 -13.80 1.07 8.17
CA MET A 91 -14.15 1.92 7.01
C MET A 91 -15.34 1.34 6.25
N MET A 92 -15.33 0.04 5.96
CA MET A 92 -16.45 -0.64 5.28
C MET A 92 -17.76 -0.49 6.05
N LYS A 93 -17.75 -0.73 7.37
CA LYS A 93 -18.92 -0.51 8.23
C LYS A 93 -19.39 0.94 8.20
N GLY A 94 -18.47 1.89 8.27
CA GLY A 94 -18.79 3.32 8.23
C GLY A 94 -19.42 3.77 6.91
N LEU A 95 -19.13 3.07 5.82
CA LEU A 95 -19.65 3.33 4.46
C LEU A 95 -20.81 2.42 4.05
N GLY A 96 -21.26 1.51 4.92
CA GLY A 96 -22.31 0.55 4.57
C GLY A 96 -21.90 -0.50 3.54
N ILE A 97 -20.60 -0.79 3.39
CA ILE A 97 -20.07 -1.76 2.41
C ILE A 97 -19.99 -3.14 3.06
N SER A 98 -20.64 -4.15 2.47
CA SER A 98 -20.53 -5.55 2.92
C SER A 98 -19.18 -6.17 2.51
N MET A 99 -18.58 -6.96 3.40
CA MET A 99 -17.33 -7.69 3.13
C MET A 99 -17.53 -8.75 2.03
N MET A 100 -16.53 -8.91 1.17
CA MET A 100 -16.50 -9.93 0.11
C MET A 100 -15.25 -10.80 0.24
N GLY A 101 -15.39 -12.11 0.11
CA GLY A 101 -14.28 -13.07 0.24
C GLY A 101 -13.96 -13.40 1.69
N SER A 102 -12.70 -13.73 1.96
CA SER A 102 -12.24 -14.07 3.31
C SER A 102 -11.29 -13.01 3.86
N HIS A 103 -11.54 -12.58 5.10
CA HIS A 103 -10.65 -11.65 5.78
C HIS A 103 -9.29 -12.31 6.05
N HIS A 104 -8.21 -11.55 5.90
CA HIS A 104 -6.81 -12.01 6.01
C HIS A 104 -6.28 -12.82 4.83
N LEU A 105 -7.02 -12.91 3.72
CA LEU A 105 -6.44 -13.26 2.42
C LEU A 105 -6.06 -11.97 1.70
N GLY A 106 -4.76 -11.79 1.42
CA GLY A 106 -4.24 -10.52 0.90
C GLY A 106 -4.94 -10.01 -0.37
N ILE A 107 -5.33 -10.91 -1.27
CA ILE A 107 -6.07 -10.55 -2.49
C ILE A 107 -7.51 -10.10 -2.20
N ASP A 108 -8.19 -10.68 -1.21
CA ASP A 108 -9.55 -10.29 -0.85
C ASP A 108 -9.55 -9.00 -0.04
N ASP A 109 -8.57 -8.81 0.85
CA ASP A 109 -8.36 -7.54 1.55
C ASP A 109 -8.05 -6.42 0.53
N ALA A 110 -7.21 -6.66 -0.47
CA ALA A 110 -6.93 -5.70 -1.54
C ALA A 110 -8.20 -5.31 -2.35
N LYS A 111 -9.07 -6.28 -2.67
CA LYS A 111 -10.35 -6.02 -3.34
C LYS A 111 -11.29 -5.17 -2.47
N ASN A 112 -11.39 -5.47 -1.18
CA ASN A 112 -12.24 -4.72 -0.27
C ASN A 112 -11.71 -3.30 0.00
N ILE A 113 -10.39 -3.13 0.13
CA ILE A 113 -9.75 -1.80 0.19
C ILE A 113 -10.06 -1.01 -1.09
N THR A 114 -10.01 -1.64 -2.27
CA THR A 114 -10.39 -1.01 -3.54
C THR A 114 -11.85 -0.53 -3.54
N ARG A 115 -12.77 -1.31 -2.96
CA ARG A 115 -14.18 -0.90 -2.85
C ARG A 115 -14.38 0.29 -1.91
N VAL A 116 -13.65 0.33 -0.79
CA VAL A 116 -13.62 1.51 0.09
C VAL A 116 -13.09 2.73 -0.66
N LEU A 117 -11.98 2.57 -1.39
CA LEU A 117 -11.38 3.63 -2.20
C LEU A 117 -12.37 4.19 -3.24
N GLN A 118 -13.06 3.31 -3.96
CA GLN A 118 -14.07 3.69 -4.96
C GLN A 118 -15.22 4.48 -4.33
N GLN A 119 -15.73 4.03 -3.18
CA GLN A 119 -16.79 4.77 -2.48
C GLN A 119 -16.31 6.15 -2.01
N MET A 120 -15.09 6.24 -1.48
CA MET A 120 -14.51 7.52 -1.08
C MET A 120 -14.39 8.50 -2.25
N LEU A 121 -13.96 8.02 -3.41
CA LEU A 121 -13.92 8.82 -4.64
C LEU A 121 -15.32 9.27 -5.07
N ALA A 122 -16.31 8.37 -5.02
CA ALA A 122 -17.69 8.68 -5.36
C ALA A 122 -18.31 9.74 -4.43
N ASP A 123 -17.93 9.72 -3.15
CA ASP A 123 -18.35 10.71 -2.16
C ASP A 123 -17.64 12.07 -2.34
N GLY A 124 -16.58 12.14 -3.17
CA GLY A 124 -15.83 13.36 -3.46
C GLY A 124 -14.51 13.51 -2.72
N ALA A 125 -13.99 12.45 -2.10
CA ALA A 125 -12.68 12.48 -1.46
C ALA A 125 -11.56 12.64 -2.49
N LEU A 126 -10.62 13.54 -2.20
CA LEU A 126 -9.40 13.71 -2.99
C LEU A 126 -8.30 12.77 -2.50
N LEU A 127 -7.70 12.03 -3.43
CA LEU A 127 -6.57 11.15 -3.14
C LEU A 127 -5.25 11.91 -3.33
N GLN A 128 -4.38 11.81 -2.34
CA GLN A 128 -3.04 12.37 -2.37
C GLN A 128 -2.08 11.48 -1.59
N ILE A 129 -0.79 11.55 -1.93
CA ILE A 129 0.26 10.86 -1.16
C ILE A 129 0.16 11.30 0.29
N THR A 130 0.09 10.33 1.21
CA THR A 130 -0.03 10.61 2.66
C THR A 130 1.28 10.38 3.39
N ALA A 131 2.18 9.60 2.81
CA ALA A 131 3.47 9.28 3.41
C ALA A 131 4.54 9.07 2.34
N ARG A 132 5.76 9.51 2.67
CA ARG A 132 6.96 9.41 1.82
C ARG A 132 8.16 9.01 2.67
N ARG A 133 8.95 8.05 2.18
CA ARG A 133 10.25 7.71 2.76
C ARG A 133 11.33 8.61 2.17
N LYS A 134 12.09 9.28 3.03
CA LYS A 134 13.24 10.11 2.60
C LYS A 134 14.32 9.22 2.01
N GLN A 135 14.94 9.69 0.92
CA GLN A 135 16.09 9.03 0.33
C GLN A 135 17.29 9.21 1.27
N THR A 136 17.65 8.14 1.99
CA THR A 136 18.83 8.11 2.85
C THR A 136 19.66 6.87 2.51
N SER A 137 20.93 6.87 2.91
CA SER A 137 21.83 5.72 2.76
C SER A 137 21.45 4.50 3.62
N LYS A 138 20.35 4.57 4.40
CA LYS A 138 19.88 3.49 5.27
C LYS A 138 18.52 2.97 4.79
N ALA A 139 18.36 1.65 4.69
CA ALA A 139 17.11 1.00 4.27
C ALA A 139 15.87 1.43 5.09
N PHE A 140 16.06 1.83 6.35
CA PHE A 140 15.03 2.32 7.26
C PHE A 140 14.97 3.85 7.36
N GLY A 141 15.21 4.55 6.26
CA GLY A 141 15.09 6.02 6.22
C GLY A 141 13.78 6.52 6.84
N ASN A 142 13.83 7.68 7.48
CA ASN A 142 12.67 8.28 8.16
C ASN A 142 11.50 8.46 7.18
N VAL A 143 10.31 8.10 7.65
CA VAL A 143 9.06 8.33 6.90
C VAL A 143 8.48 9.66 7.33
N GLU A 144 8.26 10.52 6.33
CA GLU A 144 7.55 11.78 6.43
C GLU A 144 6.06 11.54 6.19
N PHE A 145 5.22 12.02 7.10
CA PHE A 145 3.76 11.97 6.97
C PHE A 145 3.26 13.34 6.52
N LEU A 146 2.54 13.39 5.41
CA LEU A 146 2.20 14.61 4.70
C LEU A 146 0.88 15.25 5.18
N LEU A 147 0.03 14.49 5.87
CA LEU A 147 -1.22 14.99 6.43
C LEU A 147 -1.06 15.38 7.90
N LYS A 148 -1.63 16.52 8.28
CA LYS A 148 -1.67 17.00 9.68
C LYS A 148 -2.44 16.02 10.56
N ASN A 149 -3.66 15.65 10.16
CA ASN A 149 -4.44 14.62 10.85
C ASN A 149 -4.08 13.25 10.28
N ARG A 150 -3.64 12.33 11.14
CA ARG A 150 -3.30 10.96 10.77
C ARG A 150 -3.68 9.99 11.87
N ILE A 151 -3.86 8.73 11.48
CA ILE A 151 -3.97 7.63 12.43
C ILE A 151 -2.56 7.32 12.96
N VAL A 152 -2.38 7.46 14.28
CA VAL A 152 -1.14 7.09 14.99
C VAL A 152 -1.16 5.61 15.30
#